data_AF-A0A354XYZ8-F1
#
_entry.id   AF-A0A354XYZ8-F1
#
_cell.length_a   1.000
_cell.length_b   1.000
_cell.length_c   1.000
_cell.angle_alpha   90.00
_cell.angle_beta   90.00
_cell.angle_gamma   90.00
#
_symmetry.space_group_name_H-M   'P 1'
#
loop_
_entity.id
_entity.type
_entity.pdbx_description
1 polymer ?
#
loop_
_entity_poly.entity_id
_entity_poly.type
_entity_poly.pdbx_seq_one_letter_code
_entity_poly.pdbx_strand_id
1 'polypeptide(L)'
;MGKIHLLLVLISICLSGCTLTPEKNNPEKFYFNEVEKNFSNPGSEFRSSPLLVFNEVITKPDLDRMINELHEAGFGGFFVHPRPGLITEYLSEEWFDLFKYATEKASQLGMEAWIYDENSYPSGFAGGHVPAQMPESYNQGQGYNLTKYTFLPDSLPTDYLCLMNSNGKYIDITSQTTDYLGKEGDYYLYAKTFYRSSPWYAGYSYVDLLLPGVTEKFIDVTMEGYNRVLGSEFNKTVRGIFTDEPNIVTSGGFRWTPDLFDIFKAKWGYDLKEYLPLLSEEIGDWKKVRYHYMETLLQLFIDRWAKPWFEYTEERNLIWTGHYWEHGWPNMNDGPDNMAMYAWHQMPGIDMLFNQFNEDSPQAQFGNVRSVKEVRSVANQMGYKRTLSETYGGGGWDVTFKDLKRLGDWEYVLGI
;
A
#
# COMPACT_ATOMS: atom_id res chain seq x y z
N MET A 1 -32.47 66.97 -4.27
CA MET A 1 -31.24 66.69 -3.48
C MET A 1 -31.39 65.37 -2.72
N GLY A 2 -31.27 64.22 -3.38
CA GLY A 2 -31.50 62.95 -2.67
C GLY A 2 -31.13 61.64 -3.37
N LYS A 3 -30.51 61.65 -4.56
CA LYS A 3 -30.08 60.42 -5.25
C LYS A 3 -28.68 60.48 -5.88
N ILE A 4 -27.92 61.55 -5.69
CA ILE A 4 -26.57 61.72 -6.29
C ILE A 4 -25.45 61.51 -5.26
N HIS A 5 -25.73 61.53 -3.95
CA HIS A 5 -24.70 61.35 -2.92
C HIS A 5 -24.47 59.90 -2.48
N LEU A 6 -25.33 58.95 -2.88
CA LEU A 6 -25.13 57.54 -2.54
C LEU A 6 -24.20 56.81 -3.52
N LEU A 7 -24.03 57.34 -4.75
CA LEU A 7 -23.16 56.73 -5.76
C LEU A 7 -21.67 57.12 -5.59
N LEU A 8 -21.39 58.26 -4.97
CA LEU A 8 -20.01 58.73 -4.74
C LEU A 8 -19.35 58.12 -3.49
N VAL A 9 -20.14 57.65 -2.52
CA VAL A 9 -19.61 56.97 -1.32
C VAL A 9 -19.28 55.50 -1.60
N LEU A 10 -19.97 54.86 -2.55
CA LEU A 10 -19.66 53.47 -2.96
C LEU A 10 -18.43 53.37 -3.88
N ILE A 11 -18.08 54.42 -4.63
CA ILE A 11 -16.88 54.42 -5.49
C ILE A 11 -15.61 54.67 -4.68
N SER A 12 -15.69 55.36 -3.54
CA SER A 12 -14.52 55.58 -2.68
C SER A 12 -14.18 54.42 -1.75
N ILE A 13 -15.07 53.42 -1.59
CA ILE A 13 -14.79 52.19 -0.83
C ILE A 13 -14.26 51.07 -1.75
N CYS A 14 -14.42 51.18 -3.08
CA CYS A 14 -13.86 50.23 -4.05
C CYS A 14 -12.47 50.61 -4.60
N LEU A 15 -11.88 51.73 -4.17
CA LEU A 15 -10.56 52.19 -4.64
C LEU A 15 -9.48 52.23 -3.54
N SER A 16 -9.77 51.71 -2.34
CA SER A 16 -8.82 51.63 -1.23
C SER A 16 -8.41 50.20 -0.87
N GLY A 17 -8.85 49.20 -1.63
CA GLY A 17 -8.53 47.78 -1.42
C GLY A 17 -7.39 47.22 -2.26
N CYS A 18 -6.77 48.03 -3.15
CA CYS A 18 -5.60 47.64 -3.92
C CYS A 18 -4.35 48.35 -3.42
N THR A 19 -4.06 48.23 -2.12
CA THR A 19 -2.65 48.25 -1.71
C THR A 19 -2.04 46.96 -2.23
N LEU A 20 -1.14 47.10 -3.22
CA LEU A 20 -0.14 46.09 -3.58
C LEU A 20 0.33 45.41 -2.29
N THR A 21 -0.17 44.20 -2.03
CA THR A 21 0.52 43.31 -1.11
C THR A 21 1.90 43.13 -1.70
N PRO A 22 2.97 43.32 -0.92
CA PRO A 22 4.32 43.16 -1.45
C PRO A 22 4.41 41.75 -2.04
N GLU A 23 4.88 41.67 -3.29
CA GLU A 23 5.19 40.47 -4.08
C GLU A 23 6.07 39.42 -3.36
N LYS A 24 6.43 39.65 -2.10
CA LYS A 24 7.35 38.86 -1.27
C LYS A 24 6.78 37.53 -0.78
N ASN A 25 5.48 37.28 -0.87
CA ASN A 25 4.86 36.07 -0.31
C ASN A 25 4.03 35.30 -1.35
N ASN A 26 4.49 35.19 -2.60
CA ASN A 26 4.01 34.10 -3.46
C ASN A 26 4.95 32.88 -3.29
N PRO A 27 4.60 31.89 -2.46
CA PRO A 27 5.46 30.73 -2.20
C PRO A 27 5.79 29.95 -3.47
N GLU A 28 4.92 29.95 -4.49
CA GLU A 28 5.19 29.30 -5.78
C GLU A 28 6.25 30.05 -6.61
N LYS A 29 6.21 31.38 -6.63
CA LYS A 29 7.22 32.21 -7.32
C LYS A 29 8.58 32.13 -6.61
N PHE A 30 8.58 32.04 -5.29
CA PHE A 30 9.79 31.79 -4.49
C PHE A 30 10.36 30.39 -4.81
N TYR A 31 9.50 29.36 -4.86
CA TYR A 31 9.89 28.00 -5.19
C TYR A 31 10.48 27.90 -6.61
N PHE A 32 9.85 28.52 -7.61
CA PHE A 32 10.37 28.53 -8.98
C PHE A 32 11.77 29.16 -9.08
N ASN A 33 11.98 30.31 -8.44
CA ASN A 33 13.29 30.99 -8.47
C ASN A 33 14.38 30.15 -7.78
N GLU A 34 14.06 29.47 -6.67
CA GLU A 34 15.00 28.56 -6.01
C GLU A 34 15.29 27.32 -6.86
N VAL A 35 14.29 26.75 -7.53
CA VAL A 35 14.49 25.63 -8.46
C VAL A 35 15.32 26.07 -9.67
N GLU A 36 15.03 27.22 -10.28
CA GLU A 36 15.77 27.76 -11.42
C GLU A 36 17.25 27.99 -11.06
N LYS A 37 17.50 28.60 -9.90
CA LYS A 37 18.86 28.86 -9.40
C LYS A 37 19.66 27.57 -9.19
N ASN A 38 19.01 26.52 -8.71
CA ASN A 38 19.64 25.25 -8.41
C ASN A 38 19.49 24.21 -9.54
N PHE A 39 18.91 24.57 -10.69
CA PHE A 39 18.55 23.62 -11.74
C PHE A 39 19.75 22.82 -12.27
N SER A 40 20.92 23.45 -12.37
CA SER A 40 22.14 22.78 -12.83
C SER A 40 22.76 21.82 -11.80
N ASN A 41 22.39 21.95 -10.53
CA ASN A 41 22.85 21.09 -9.45
C ASN A 41 21.78 21.01 -8.35
N PRO A 42 20.69 20.28 -8.61
CA PRO A 42 19.56 20.26 -7.71
C PRO A 42 19.91 19.48 -6.44
N GLY A 43 19.23 19.77 -5.33
CA GLY A 43 19.37 19.06 -4.06
C GLY A 43 19.03 17.58 -4.18
N SER A 44 19.48 16.78 -3.20
CA SER A 44 19.30 15.33 -3.17
C SER A 44 17.84 14.90 -3.23
N GLU A 45 16.94 15.71 -2.67
CA GLU A 45 15.51 15.48 -2.73
C GLU A 45 15.00 15.44 -4.18
N PHE A 46 15.62 16.14 -5.13
CA PHE A 46 15.21 16.17 -6.55
C PHE A 46 15.88 15.12 -7.43
N ARG A 47 16.66 14.22 -6.84
CA ARG A 47 17.37 13.16 -7.55
C ARG A 47 16.74 11.81 -7.23
N SER A 48 16.90 10.85 -8.14
CA SER A 48 16.39 9.49 -7.93
C SER A 48 17.07 8.81 -6.74
N SER A 49 16.36 7.86 -6.12
CA SER A 49 16.86 7.00 -5.05
C SER A 49 16.60 5.54 -5.44
N PRO A 50 17.62 4.76 -5.85
CA PRO A 50 17.44 3.38 -6.25
C PRO A 50 17.39 2.46 -5.03
N LEU A 51 16.99 1.21 -5.28
CA LEU A 51 17.06 0.13 -4.30
C LEU A 51 18.53 -0.29 -4.09
N LEU A 52 19.08 -0.04 -2.90
CA LEU A 52 20.38 -0.56 -2.46
C LEU A 52 20.18 -1.97 -1.94
N VAL A 53 20.35 -2.94 -2.84
CA VAL A 53 19.97 -4.34 -2.61
C VAL A 53 20.94 -5.05 -1.66
N PHE A 54 20.39 -5.65 -0.60
CA PHE A 54 21.08 -6.55 0.32
C PHE A 54 20.64 -7.98 0.00
N ASN A 55 21.49 -8.77 -0.65
CA ASN A 55 21.15 -10.10 -1.18
C ASN A 55 22.28 -11.13 -1.03
N GLU A 56 23.20 -10.92 -0.08
CA GLU A 56 24.26 -11.85 0.30
C GLU A 56 24.79 -11.52 1.70
N VAL A 57 26.06 -11.83 2.01
CA VAL A 57 26.75 -11.28 3.18
C VAL A 57 27.15 -9.84 2.85
N ILE A 58 26.58 -8.88 3.58
CA ILE A 58 26.84 -7.46 3.34
C ILE A 58 27.94 -6.97 4.29
N THR A 59 28.97 -6.33 3.77
CA THR A 59 30.06 -5.77 4.57
C THR A 59 30.15 -4.24 4.46
N LYS A 60 30.75 -3.59 5.45
CA LYS A 60 31.00 -2.13 5.41
C LYS A 60 31.81 -1.68 4.17
N PRO A 61 32.85 -2.40 3.73
CA PRO A 61 33.50 -2.13 2.44
C PRO A 61 32.58 -2.21 1.22
N ASP A 62 31.63 -3.15 1.19
CA ASP A 62 30.64 -3.22 0.10
C ASP A 62 29.72 -2.01 0.12
N LEU A 63 29.26 -1.60 1.30
CA LEU A 63 28.45 -0.39 1.47
C LEU A 63 29.21 0.87 1.05
N ASP A 64 30.49 0.99 1.40
CA ASP A 64 31.33 2.09 0.94
C ASP A 64 31.38 2.12 -0.58
N ARG A 65 31.66 0.99 -1.24
CA ARG A 65 31.71 0.92 -2.69
C ARG A 65 30.37 1.26 -3.33
N MET A 66 29.29 0.59 -2.93
CA MET A 66 27.95 0.74 -3.53
C MET A 66 27.41 2.16 -3.35
N ILE A 67 27.52 2.75 -2.15
CA ILE A 67 26.99 4.09 -1.89
C ILE A 67 27.82 5.15 -2.64
N ASN A 68 29.16 5.00 -2.71
CA ASN A 68 29.98 5.92 -3.50
C ASN A 68 29.67 5.81 -5.00
N GLU A 69 29.49 4.60 -5.55
CA GLU A 69 29.07 4.40 -6.94
C GLU A 69 27.74 5.11 -7.24
N LEU A 70 26.76 5.01 -6.33
CA LEU A 70 25.48 5.74 -6.46
C LEU A 70 25.68 7.26 -6.40
N HIS A 71 26.50 7.75 -5.48
CA HIS A 71 26.80 9.18 -5.34
C HIS A 71 27.48 9.74 -6.59
N GLU A 72 28.51 9.06 -7.10
CA GLU A 72 29.26 9.43 -8.30
C GLU A 72 28.38 9.42 -9.55
N ALA A 73 27.41 8.50 -9.62
CA ALA A 73 26.39 8.46 -10.67
C ALA A 73 25.33 9.58 -10.55
N GLY A 74 25.31 10.33 -9.44
CA GLY A 74 24.44 11.47 -9.23
C GLY A 74 23.09 11.15 -8.58
N PHE A 75 22.93 9.98 -7.95
CA PHE A 75 21.74 9.67 -7.16
C PHE A 75 21.68 10.53 -5.87
N GLY A 76 20.46 10.84 -5.43
CA GLY A 76 20.23 11.65 -4.22
C GLY A 76 20.11 10.83 -2.94
N GLY A 77 19.88 9.54 -3.07
CA GLY A 77 19.62 8.68 -1.94
C GLY A 77 19.53 7.22 -2.35
N PHE A 78 19.01 6.38 -1.46
CA PHE A 78 18.74 4.98 -1.71
C PHE A 78 17.75 4.39 -0.70
N PHE A 79 17.08 3.30 -1.08
CA PHE A 79 16.29 2.46 -0.18
C PHE A 79 17.09 1.21 0.19
N VAL A 80 17.35 0.97 1.47
CA VAL A 80 18.02 -0.27 1.90
C VAL A 80 17.04 -1.43 1.75
N HIS A 81 17.29 -2.30 0.77
CA HIS A 81 16.29 -3.24 0.27
C HIS A 81 16.77 -4.71 0.39
N PRO A 82 16.23 -5.50 1.33
CA PRO A 82 16.55 -6.93 1.43
C PRO A 82 15.92 -7.73 0.28
N ARG A 83 16.69 -8.64 -0.32
CA ARG A 83 16.23 -9.48 -1.46
C ARG A 83 16.61 -10.95 -1.30
N PRO A 84 15.97 -11.86 -2.07
CA PRO A 84 16.35 -13.27 -2.09
C PRO A 84 17.86 -13.45 -2.33
N GLY A 85 18.48 -14.28 -1.50
CA GLY A 85 19.93 -14.45 -1.43
C GLY A 85 20.56 -13.84 -0.17
N LEU A 86 19.82 -12.99 0.56
CA LEU A 86 20.27 -12.38 1.82
C LEU A 86 20.78 -13.43 2.82
N ILE A 87 22.03 -13.27 3.25
CA ILE A 87 22.67 -14.11 4.27
C ILE A 87 22.74 -13.37 5.61
N THR A 88 22.99 -12.05 5.58
CA THR A 88 22.90 -11.19 6.78
C THR A 88 21.46 -11.23 7.31
N GLU A 89 21.26 -11.78 8.51
CA GLU A 89 19.93 -11.99 9.08
C GLU A 89 19.17 -10.67 9.22
N TYR A 90 17.98 -10.60 8.61
CA TYR A 90 17.11 -9.43 8.65
C TYR A 90 16.69 -9.11 10.09
N LEU A 91 16.70 -7.82 10.46
CA LEU A 91 16.42 -7.33 11.81
C LEU A 91 17.37 -7.87 12.92
N SER A 92 18.51 -8.47 12.57
CA SER A 92 19.58 -8.78 13.53
C SER A 92 20.33 -7.52 13.98
N GLU A 93 21.17 -7.64 15.02
CA GLU A 93 22.07 -6.55 15.41
C GLU A 93 23.04 -6.17 14.28
N GLU A 94 23.50 -7.16 13.50
CA GLU A 94 24.37 -6.92 12.34
C GLU A 94 23.64 -6.14 11.23
N TRP A 95 22.38 -6.48 10.93
CA TRP A 95 21.54 -5.73 10.00
C TRP A 95 21.43 -4.26 10.39
N PHE A 96 21.12 -3.99 11.67
CA PHE A 96 20.97 -2.62 12.13
C PHE A 96 22.30 -1.84 12.22
N ASP A 97 23.43 -2.50 12.50
CA ASP A 97 24.76 -1.88 12.41
C ASP A 97 25.10 -1.49 10.96
N LEU A 98 24.80 -2.35 9.99
CA LEU A 98 24.98 -2.07 8.57
C LEU A 98 24.07 -0.94 8.09
N PHE A 99 22.80 -0.95 8.49
CA PHE A 99 21.87 0.14 8.17
C PHE A 99 22.33 1.49 8.74
N LYS A 100 22.79 1.49 10.00
CA LYS A 100 23.38 2.67 10.63
C LYS A 100 24.60 3.16 9.85
N TYR A 101 25.51 2.25 9.49
CA TYR A 101 26.70 2.60 8.71
C TYR A 101 26.33 3.21 7.34
N ALA A 102 25.38 2.60 6.62
CA ALA A 102 24.88 3.14 5.36
C ALA A 102 24.27 4.55 5.53
N THR A 103 23.51 4.77 6.60
CA THR A 103 22.91 6.07 6.93
C THR A 103 23.98 7.12 7.26
N GLU A 104 25.02 6.77 8.03
CA GLU A 104 26.14 7.66 8.32
C GLU A 104 26.91 8.05 7.03
N LYS A 105 27.07 7.10 6.10
CA LYS A 105 27.69 7.36 4.79
C LYS A 105 26.83 8.25 3.92
N ALA A 106 25.53 8.02 3.87
CA ALA A 106 24.59 8.89 3.17
C ALA A 106 24.71 10.33 3.70
N SER A 107 24.74 10.52 5.02
CA SER A 107 24.92 11.85 5.64
C SER A 107 26.23 12.53 5.23
N GLN A 108 27.35 11.80 5.20
CA GLN A 108 28.66 12.34 4.78
C GLN A 108 28.67 12.81 3.31
N LEU A 109 27.90 12.14 2.46
CA LEU A 109 27.81 12.44 1.02
C LEU A 109 26.65 13.38 0.68
N GLY A 110 25.88 13.83 1.68
CA GLY A 110 24.67 14.64 1.48
C GLY A 110 23.54 13.90 0.78
N MET A 111 23.48 12.57 0.90
CA MET A 111 22.43 11.71 0.36
C MET A 111 21.34 11.40 1.41
N GLU A 112 20.17 10.98 0.94
CA GLU A 112 19.05 10.52 1.77
C GLU A 112 19.05 8.99 1.90
N ALA A 113 18.82 8.47 3.10
CA ALA A 113 18.59 7.04 3.30
C ALA A 113 17.08 6.77 3.49
N TRP A 114 16.60 5.64 2.97
CA TRP A 114 15.22 5.21 3.15
C TRP A 114 15.18 3.77 3.68
N ILE A 115 14.19 3.51 4.52
CA ILE A 115 13.88 2.16 4.99
C ILE A 115 12.95 1.51 3.99
N TYR A 116 13.26 0.27 3.61
CA TYR A 116 12.30 -0.64 3.01
C TYR A 116 11.76 -1.53 4.14
N ASP A 117 10.43 -1.56 4.34
CA ASP A 117 9.82 -2.05 5.59
C ASP A 117 9.71 -3.58 5.72
N GLU A 118 10.03 -4.33 4.66
CA GLU A 118 9.80 -5.78 4.57
C GLU A 118 11.05 -6.55 4.12
N ASN A 119 11.04 -7.87 4.28
CA ASN A 119 11.97 -8.81 3.66
C ASN A 119 11.22 -10.02 3.03
N SER A 120 11.01 -10.09 1.71
CA SER A 120 11.25 -9.04 0.70
C SER A 120 9.99 -8.27 0.36
N TYR A 121 8.91 -8.91 -0.07
CA TYR A 121 7.59 -8.29 -0.29
C TYR A 121 6.56 -9.42 -0.36
N PRO A 122 5.24 -9.18 -0.26
CA PRO A 122 4.57 -7.91 0.08
C PRO A 122 4.71 -7.55 1.57
N SER A 123 4.64 -6.27 1.91
CA SER A 123 4.76 -5.77 3.27
C SER A 123 3.68 -6.33 4.20
N GLY A 124 4.09 -6.64 5.45
CA GLY A 124 3.20 -6.98 6.56
C GLY A 124 3.63 -8.20 7.38
N PHE A 125 4.55 -9.03 6.89
CA PHE A 125 4.99 -10.26 7.57
C PHE A 125 6.40 -10.19 8.18
N ALA A 126 7.15 -9.13 7.88
CA ALA A 126 8.49 -8.82 8.41
C ALA A 126 9.47 -10.00 8.29
N GLY A 127 9.62 -10.60 7.11
CA GLY A 127 10.49 -11.76 6.91
C GLY A 127 10.08 -12.99 7.75
N GLY A 128 8.81 -13.07 8.15
CA GLY A 128 8.24 -14.15 8.95
C GLY A 128 8.22 -13.87 10.46
N HIS A 129 8.74 -12.73 10.91
CA HIS A 129 8.77 -12.39 12.34
C HIS A 129 7.37 -12.09 12.89
N VAL A 130 6.47 -11.46 12.11
CA VAL A 130 5.09 -11.22 12.54
C VAL A 130 4.34 -12.54 12.77
N PRO A 131 4.21 -13.46 11.79
CA PRO A 131 3.50 -14.72 12.01
C PRO A 131 4.18 -15.61 13.08
N ALA A 132 5.50 -15.51 13.27
CA ALA A 132 6.19 -16.20 14.35
C ALA A 132 5.80 -15.69 15.75
N GLN A 133 5.67 -14.37 15.91
CA GLN A 133 5.38 -13.72 17.20
C GLN A 133 3.89 -13.52 17.48
N MET A 134 3.05 -13.54 16.44
CA MET A 134 1.60 -13.37 16.48
C MET A 134 0.93 -14.43 15.58
N PRO A 135 0.87 -15.71 15.98
CA PRO A 135 0.32 -16.78 15.14
C PRO A 135 -1.13 -16.56 14.69
N GLU A 136 -1.92 -15.84 15.48
CA GLU A 136 -3.27 -15.41 15.15
C GLU A 136 -3.34 -14.55 13.88
N SER A 137 -2.25 -13.89 13.49
CA SER A 137 -2.17 -13.13 12.24
C SER A 137 -2.43 -13.99 10.99
N TYR A 138 -2.24 -15.31 11.03
CA TYR A 138 -2.45 -16.16 9.86
C TYR A 138 -3.28 -17.44 10.12
N ASN A 139 -3.51 -17.83 11.38
CA ASN A 139 -4.15 -19.12 11.68
C ASN A 139 -5.68 -19.05 11.92
N GLN A 140 -6.33 -17.90 11.68
CA GLN A 140 -7.77 -17.71 11.88
C GLN A 140 -8.62 -18.12 10.65
N GLY A 141 -7.97 -18.24 9.50
CA GLY A 141 -8.60 -18.36 8.17
C GLY A 141 -8.79 -16.99 7.53
N GLN A 142 -8.65 -16.92 6.21
CA GLN A 142 -8.69 -15.67 5.44
C GLN A 142 -9.73 -15.68 4.33
N GLY A 143 -10.45 -16.78 4.17
CA GLY A 143 -11.51 -16.85 3.17
C GLY A 143 -12.48 -17.99 3.42
N TYR A 144 -13.47 -18.05 2.56
CA TYR A 144 -14.50 -19.08 2.55
C TYR A 144 -14.80 -19.48 1.12
N ASN A 145 -14.50 -20.73 0.79
CA ASN A 145 -14.75 -21.30 -0.52
C ASN A 145 -16.10 -22.02 -0.57
N LEU A 146 -16.93 -21.66 -1.54
CA LEU A 146 -18.28 -22.21 -1.72
C LEU A 146 -18.24 -23.52 -2.51
N THR A 147 -18.91 -24.54 -1.98
CA THR A 147 -19.35 -25.72 -2.73
C THR A 147 -20.86 -25.91 -2.53
N LYS A 148 -21.59 -26.10 -3.63
CA LYS A 148 -23.03 -26.38 -3.59
C LYS A 148 -23.30 -27.88 -3.52
N TYR A 149 -24.33 -28.27 -2.78
CA TYR A 149 -24.71 -29.67 -2.59
C TYR A 149 -26.23 -29.86 -2.68
N THR A 150 -26.64 -30.95 -3.35
CA THR A 150 -28.00 -31.47 -3.24
C THR A 150 -28.17 -32.37 -2.02
N PHE A 151 -27.11 -33.09 -1.66
CA PHE A 151 -26.99 -33.86 -0.43
C PHE A 151 -25.67 -33.48 0.23
N LEU A 152 -25.71 -33.10 1.50
CA LEU A 152 -24.49 -32.80 2.25
C LEU A 152 -23.59 -34.04 2.33
N PRO A 153 -22.26 -33.88 2.25
CA PRO A 153 -21.34 -35.00 2.39
C PRO A 153 -21.35 -35.56 3.81
N ASP A 154 -21.11 -36.87 3.96
CA ASP A 154 -21.06 -37.55 5.26
C ASP A 154 -19.98 -36.99 6.19
N SER A 155 -18.91 -36.43 5.61
CA SER A 155 -17.84 -35.74 6.32
C SER A 155 -17.79 -34.28 5.88
N LEU A 156 -18.02 -33.38 6.84
CA LEU A 156 -17.95 -31.94 6.65
C LEU A 156 -16.54 -31.43 7.01
N PRO A 157 -16.09 -30.30 6.43
CA PRO A 157 -14.87 -29.63 6.86
C PRO A 157 -14.89 -29.30 8.36
N THR A 158 -13.73 -29.10 8.99
CA THR A 158 -13.66 -28.72 10.41
C THR A 158 -14.27 -27.33 10.65
N ASP A 159 -13.92 -26.36 9.81
CA ASP A 159 -14.40 -24.98 9.90
C ASP A 159 -15.22 -24.64 8.65
N TYR A 160 -16.52 -24.45 8.82
CA TYR A 160 -17.42 -24.12 7.71
C TYR A 160 -18.61 -23.25 8.15
N LEU A 161 -19.28 -22.66 7.17
CA LEU A 161 -20.62 -22.11 7.27
C LEU A 161 -21.52 -22.88 6.29
N CYS A 162 -22.73 -23.22 6.69
CA CYS A 162 -23.67 -23.93 5.83
C CYS A 162 -24.99 -23.18 5.76
N LEU A 163 -25.41 -22.78 4.56
CA LEU A 163 -26.71 -22.19 4.32
C LEU A 163 -27.59 -23.18 3.55
N MET A 164 -28.88 -23.21 3.88
CA MET A 164 -29.90 -23.89 3.07
C MET A 164 -30.75 -22.85 2.37
N ASN A 165 -30.92 -22.98 1.07
CA ASN A 165 -31.90 -22.21 0.32
C ASN A 165 -33.31 -22.78 0.55
N SER A 166 -34.18 -21.98 1.14
CA SER A 166 -35.60 -22.28 1.32
C SER A 166 -36.42 -21.22 0.57
N ASN A 167 -36.83 -21.55 -0.65
CA ASN A 167 -37.66 -20.69 -1.51
C ASN A 167 -37.08 -19.28 -1.74
N GLY A 168 -35.77 -19.18 -1.99
CA GLY A 168 -35.08 -17.92 -2.24
C GLY A 168 -34.61 -17.19 -0.98
N LYS A 169 -34.84 -17.76 0.21
CA LYS A 169 -34.25 -17.29 1.47
C LYS A 169 -33.16 -18.25 1.92
N TYR A 170 -31.99 -17.72 2.24
CA TYR A 170 -30.88 -18.50 2.75
C TYR A 170 -30.91 -18.51 4.28
N ILE A 171 -30.93 -19.71 4.86
CA ILE A 171 -31.02 -19.93 6.30
C ILE A 171 -29.70 -20.55 6.76
N ASP A 172 -29.04 -19.93 7.75
CA ASP A 172 -27.85 -20.49 8.38
C ASP A 172 -28.21 -21.74 9.19
N ILE A 173 -27.76 -22.90 8.70
CA ILE A 173 -27.95 -24.22 9.33
C ILE A 173 -26.63 -24.78 9.87
N THR A 174 -25.60 -23.96 10.02
CA THR A 174 -24.24 -24.39 10.41
C THR A 174 -24.26 -25.22 11.71
N SER A 175 -25.06 -24.83 12.69
CA SER A 175 -25.20 -25.55 13.98
C SER A 175 -26.13 -26.77 13.94
N GLN A 176 -26.80 -27.02 12.82
CA GLN A 176 -27.84 -28.04 12.67
C GLN A 176 -27.58 -28.97 11.47
N THR A 177 -26.40 -28.94 10.86
CA THR A 177 -26.10 -29.69 9.63
C THR A 177 -26.34 -31.20 9.75
N THR A 178 -26.16 -31.77 10.95
CA THR A 178 -26.45 -33.19 11.22
C THR A 178 -27.90 -33.57 10.95
N ASP A 179 -28.84 -32.64 11.15
CA ASP A 179 -30.27 -32.85 10.91
C ASP A 179 -30.60 -32.88 9.42
N TYR A 180 -29.68 -32.45 8.55
CA TYR A 180 -29.83 -32.38 7.10
C TYR A 180 -29.03 -33.46 6.35
N LEU A 181 -28.23 -34.27 7.05
CA LEU A 181 -27.49 -35.37 6.43
C LEU A 181 -28.44 -36.39 5.77
N GLY A 182 -28.12 -36.79 4.54
CA GLY A 182 -28.92 -37.72 3.74
C GLY A 182 -30.26 -37.16 3.24
N LYS A 183 -30.58 -35.89 3.53
CA LYS A 183 -31.80 -35.22 3.04
C LYS A 183 -31.48 -34.40 1.79
N GLU A 184 -32.32 -34.55 0.77
CA GLU A 184 -32.27 -33.71 -0.42
C GLU A 184 -32.57 -32.24 -0.06
N GLY A 185 -31.77 -31.32 -0.60
CA GLY A 185 -31.93 -29.89 -0.40
C GLY A 185 -31.11 -29.07 -1.39
N ASP A 186 -31.07 -27.76 -1.19
CA ASP A 186 -30.19 -26.83 -1.93
C ASP A 186 -29.25 -26.17 -0.92
N TYR A 187 -28.09 -26.78 -0.70
CA TYR A 187 -27.15 -26.41 0.34
C TYR A 187 -25.92 -25.68 -0.21
N TYR A 188 -25.50 -24.65 0.51
CA TYR A 188 -24.34 -23.82 0.21
C TYR A 188 -23.35 -24.02 1.36
N LEU A 189 -22.33 -24.84 1.13
CA LEU A 189 -21.30 -25.12 2.11
C LEU A 189 -20.08 -24.26 1.83
N TYR A 190 -19.78 -23.35 2.73
CA TYR A 190 -18.61 -22.49 2.69
C TYR A 190 -17.54 -23.06 3.61
N ALA A 191 -16.50 -23.67 3.05
CA ALA A 191 -15.36 -24.17 3.81
C ALA A 191 -14.34 -23.06 4.03
N LYS A 192 -13.86 -22.88 5.27
CA LYS A 192 -12.85 -21.88 5.59
C LYS A 192 -11.53 -22.21 4.88
N THR A 193 -10.89 -21.19 4.30
CA THR A 193 -9.60 -21.31 3.60
C THR A 193 -8.49 -20.54 4.32
N PHE A 194 -7.27 -21.01 4.14
CA PHE A 194 -6.06 -20.48 4.77
C PHE A 194 -5.03 -20.18 3.68
N TYR A 195 -4.25 -19.11 3.87
CA TYR A 195 -3.09 -18.90 3.01
C TYR A 195 -2.13 -20.09 3.11
N ARG A 196 -1.50 -20.42 1.99
CA ARG A 196 -0.52 -21.51 1.95
C ARG A 196 0.78 -21.05 2.56
N SER A 197 1.44 -21.94 3.29
CA SER A 197 2.81 -21.69 3.68
C SER A 197 3.74 -21.77 2.48
N SER A 198 4.79 -20.97 2.48
CA SER A 198 5.82 -21.03 1.43
C SER A 198 7.17 -20.49 1.91
N PRO A 199 8.29 -20.88 1.26
CA PRO A 199 9.59 -20.28 1.53
C PRO A 199 9.61 -18.76 1.32
N TRP A 200 8.73 -18.23 0.47
CA TRP A 200 8.59 -16.79 0.24
C TRP A 200 8.20 -16.03 1.51
N TYR A 201 7.42 -16.65 2.39
CA TYR A 201 7.02 -16.11 3.69
C TYR A 201 7.84 -16.72 4.85
N ALA A 202 9.12 -17.02 4.60
CA ALA A 202 10.02 -17.65 5.57
C ALA A 202 9.49 -18.97 6.18
N GLY A 203 8.70 -19.73 5.41
CA GLY A 203 8.10 -20.99 5.86
C GLY A 203 6.74 -20.85 6.55
N TYR A 204 6.30 -19.62 6.85
CA TYR A 204 4.92 -19.30 7.24
C TYR A 204 4.06 -19.05 5.99
N SER A 205 2.92 -18.39 6.15
CA SER A 205 2.10 -17.81 5.10
C SER A 205 2.10 -16.29 5.20
N TYR A 206 1.42 -15.61 4.26
CA TYR A 206 1.09 -14.21 4.45
C TYR A 206 0.14 -14.03 5.65
N VAL A 207 0.05 -12.79 6.12
CA VAL A 207 -0.73 -12.41 7.30
C VAL A 207 -2.09 -11.79 6.89
N ASP A 208 -3.04 -11.79 7.81
CA ASP A 208 -4.32 -11.11 7.66
C ASP A 208 -4.18 -9.65 8.07
N LEU A 209 -3.91 -8.75 7.11
CA LEU A 209 -3.86 -7.31 7.36
C LEU A 209 -5.20 -6.69 7.80
N LEU A 210 -6.30 -7.44 7.68
CA LEU A 210 -7.59 -7.03 8.19
C LEU A 210 -7.80 -7.50 9.64
N LEU A 211 -6.92 -8.29 10.24
CA LEU A 211 -7.02 -8.65 11.65
C LEU A 211 -6.47 -7.50 12.52
N PRO A 212 -7.21 -7.02 13.54
CA PRO A 212 -6.71 -5.98 14.45
C PRO A 212 -5.38 -6.38 15.12
N GLY A 213 -4.44 -5.44 15.20
CA GLY A 213 -3.15 -5.64 15.88
C GLY A 213 -2.02 -6.13 14.95
N VAL A 214 -2.32 -6.62 13.74
CA VAL A 214 -1.30 -7.17 12.84
C VAL A 214 -0.35 -6.10 12.34
N THR A 215 -0.86 -4.94 11.92
CA THR A 215 -0.01 -3.83 11.45
C THR A 215 0.77 -3.19 12.59
N GLU A 216 0.17 -3.03 13.76
CA GLU A 216 0.89 -2.57 14.96
C GLU A 216 2.01 -3.52 15.31
N LYS A 217 1.78 -4.84 15.18
CA LYS A 217 2.83 -5.84 15.38
C LYS A 217 3.91 -5.76 14.31
N PHE A 218 3.55 -5.54 13.05
CA PHE A 218 4.50 -5.34 11.96
C PHE A 218 5.40 -4.13 12.20
N ILE A 219 4.82 -2.98 12.58
CA ILE A 219 5.56 -1.77 12.93
C ILE A 219 6.47 -2.00 14.15
N ASP A 220 5.96 -2.63 15.21
CA ASP A 220 6.73 -2.99 16.41
C ASP A 220 7.98 -3.81 16.06
N VAL A 221 7.78 -4.91 15.33
CA VAL A 221 8.85 -5.84 14.94
C VAL A 221 9.90 -5.17 14.06
N THR A 222 9.49 -4.38 13.08
CA THR A 222 10.39 -3.81 12.08
C THR A 222 11.07 -2.55 12.58
N MET A 223 10.32 -1.62 13.18
CA MET A 223 10.79 -0.27 13.43
C MET A 223 11.56 -0.10 14.74
N GLU A 224 11.35 -0.98 15.73
CA GLU A 224 12.02 -0.86 17.04
C GLU A 224 13.54 -0.80 16.91
N GLY A 225 14.13 -1.67 16.09
CA GLY A 225 15.58 -1.73 15.91
C GLY A 225 16.15 -0.50 15.19
N TYR A 226 15.45 0.00 14.17
CA TYR A 226 15.85 1.23 13.48
C TYR A 226 15.82 2.44 14.42
N ASN A 227 14.74 2.57 15.21
CA ASN A 227 14.61 3.61 16.23
C ASN A 227 15.76 3.54 17.25
N ARG A 228 16.14 2.33 17.68
CA ARG A 228 17.20 2.11 18.68
C ARG A 228 18.58 2.52 18.17
N VAL A 229 18.97 2.12 16.96
CA VAL A 229 20.35 2.35 16.48
C VAL A 229 20.60 3.78 16.00
N LEU A 230 19.56 4.47 15.53
CA LEU A 230 19.65 5.85 15.07
C LEU A 230 19.29 6.87 16.15
N GLY A 231 18.44 6.52 17.12
CA GLY A 231 18.08 7.40 18.24
C GLY A 231 17.60 8.78 17.77
N SER A 232 18.22 9.84 18.28
CA SER A 232 17.88 11.23 17.88
C SER A 232 18.21 11.57 16.42
N GLU A 233 19.02 10.76 15.75
CA GLU A 233 19.44 10.98 14.36
C GLU A 233 18.49 10.33 13.36
N PHE A 234 17.47 9.59 13.82
CA PHE A 234 16.54 8.85 12.96
C PHE A 234 16.01 9.71 11.82
N ASN A 235 15.42 10.86 12.14
CA ASN A 235 14.72 11.69 11.15
C ASN A 235 15.62 12.75 10.47
N LYS A 236 16.94 12.73 10.72
CA LYS A 236 17.85 13.72 10.11
C LYS A 236 18.36 13.28 8.74
N THR A 237 18.64 11.99 8.61
CA THR A 237 19.17 11.40 7.36
C THR A 237 18.23 10.34 6.79
N VAL A 238 17.45 9.66 7.63
CA VAL A 238 16.38 8.77 7.15
C VAL A 238 15.21 9.63 6.72
N ARG A 239 14.90 9.61 5.44
CA ARG A 239 13.87 10.43 4.84
C ARG A 239 12.47 9.86 5.05
N GLY A 240 12.37 8.54 5.07
CA GLY A 240 11.09 7.87 5.11
C GLY A 240 11.17 6.36 4.99
N ILE A 241 10.00 5.78 4.77
CA ILE A 241 9.76 4.34 4.75
C ILE A 241 8.99 4.01 3.47
N PHE A 242 9.45 2.98 2.77
CA PHE A 242 8.81 2.41 1.60
C PHE A 242 8.08 1.12 1.98
N THR A 243 6.83 1.00 1.54
CA THR A 243 6.01 -0.20 1.66
C THR A 243 5.69 -0.77 0.28
N ASP A 244 5.74 -2.09 0.15
CA ASP A 244 5.66 -2.77 -1.14
C ASP A 244 4.47 -3.74 -1.16
N GLU A 245 3.50 -3.46 -2.03
CA GLU A 245 2.41 -4.38 -2.38
C GLU A 245 1.57 -5.00 -1.22
N PRO A 246 1.33 -4.31 -0.08
CA PRO A 246 0.44 -4.84 0.95
C PRO A 246 -0.96 -5.09 0.35
N ASN A 247 -1.55 -6.24 0.66
CA ASN A 247 -2.79 -6.67 0.01
C ASN A 247 -3.70 -7.51 0.92
N ILE A 248 -4.94 -7.69 0.47
CA ILE A 248 -5.99 -8.43 1.17
C ILE A 248 -6.55 -9.59 0.33
N VAL A 249 -5.74 -10.12 -0.59
CA VAL A 249 -6.13 -11.19 -1.52
C VAL A 249 -6.80 -12.36 -0.80
N THR A 250 -7.83 -12.95 -1.38
CA THR A 250 -8.49 -14.10 -0.76
C THR A 250 -7.60 -15.35 -0.81
N SER A 251 -7.60 -16.15 0.26
CA SER A 251 -7.00 -17.50 0.25
C SER A 251 -7.86 -18.53 -0.51
N GLY A 252 -9.04 -18.13 -0.97
CA GLY A 252 -10.00 -18.94 -1.72
C GLY A 252 -11.44 -18.49 -1.44
N GLY A 253 -12.26 -18.42 -2.49
CA GLY A 253 -13.63 -17.91 -2.38
C GLY A 253 -13.67 -16.44 -1.91
N PHE A 254 -14.61 -16.07 -1.03
CA PHE A 254 -14.70 -14.69 -0.57
C PHE A 254 -13.72 -14.42 0.59
N ARG A 255 -13.13 -13.22 0.62
CA ARG A 255 -12.22 -12.75 1.66
C ARG A 255 -12.95 -12.60 3.00
N TRP A 256 -12.37 -13.14 4.08
CA TRP A 256 -12.96 -13.13 5.42
C TRP A 256 -11.91 -12.88 6.51
N THR A 257 -12.29 -12.16 7.58
CA THR A 257 -11.50 -11.97 8.82
C THR A 257 -12.44 -12.11 10.04
N PRO A 258 -11.97 -12.42 11.26
CA PRO A 258 -12.83 -12.84 12.39
C PRO A 258 -14.06 -11.99 12.71
N ASP A 259 -13.93 -10.66 12.63
CA ASP A 259 -14.99 -9.71 12.98
C ASP A 259 -15.71 -9.12 11.76
N LEU A 260 -15.47 -9.65 10.55
CA LEU A 260 -16.05 -9.13 9.29
C LEU A 260 -17.57 -9.04 9.35
N PHE A 261 -18.25 -10.10 9.81
CA PHE A 261 -19.72 -10.15 9.82
C PHE A 261 -20.33 -9.15 10.80
N ASP A 262 -19.70 -8.98 11.97
CA ASP A 262 -20.18 -8.05 12.99
C ASP A 262 -20.01 -6.61 12.53
N ILE A 263 -18.86 -6.28 11.93
CA ILE A 263 -18.57 -4.95 11.37
C ILE A 263 -19.50 -4.64 10.20
N PHE A 264 -19.67 -5.60 9.29
CA PHE A 264 -20.59 -5.45 8.18
C PHE A 264 -22.01 -5.16 8.68
N LYS A 265 -22.49 -5.93 9.65
CA LYS A 265 -23.83 -5.78 10.21
C LYS A 265 -24.00 -4.45 10.93
N ALA A 266 -23.00 -4.02 11.69
CA ALA A 266 -23.01 -2.73 12.36
C ALA A 266 -23.08 -1.56 11.37
N LYS A 267 -22.37 -1.64 10.23
CA LYS A 267 -22.35 -0.60 9.20
C LYS A 267 -23.61 -0.58 8.34
N TRP A 268 -24.12 -1.73 7.93
CA TRP A 268 -25.17 -1.84 6.91
C TRP A 268 -26.55 -2.23 7.43
N GLY A 269 -26.65 -2.64 8.70
CA GLY A 269 -27.92 -2.96 9.35
C GLY A 269 -28.52 -4.32 8.98
N TYR A 270 -27.79 -5.20 8.30
CA TYR A 270 -28.21 -6.57 8.00
C TYR A 270 -27.05 -7.57 8.06
N ASP A 271 -27.38 -8.84 8.28
CA ASP A 271 -26.38 -9.90 8.43
C ASP A 271 -25.91 -10.41 7.07
N LEU A 272 -24.63 -10.25 6.74
CA LEU A 272 -24.07 -10.71 5.47
C LEU A 272 -24.21 -12.23 5.27
N LYS A 273 -24.26 -13.02 6.35
CA LYS A 273 -24.38 -14.49 6.26
C LYS A 273 -25.61 -14.90 5.45
N GLU A 274 -26.73 -14.20 5.62
CA GLU A 274 -27.98 -14.47 4.89
C GLU A 274 -27.91 -14.13 3.39
N TYR A 275 -26.85 -13.43 2.97
CA TYR A 275 -26.67 -12.93 1.60
C TYR A 275 -25.36 -13.41 0.96
N LEU A 276 -24.61 -14.33 1.58
CA LEU A 276 -23.35 -14.86 1.00
C LEU A 276 -23.48 -15.37 -0.44
N PRO A 277 -24.59 -16.01 -0.87
CA PRO A 277 -24.74 -16.44 -2.25
C PRO A 277 -24.68 -15.29 -3.26
N LEU A 278 -25.09 -14.07 -2.87
CA LEU A 278 -25.06 -12.89 -3.73
C LEU A 278 -23.62 -12.41 -4.00
N LEU A 279 -22.63 -12.85 -3.21
CA LEU A 279 -21.22 -12.57 -3.50
C LEU A 279 -20.71 -13.37 -4.70
N SER A 280 -21.26 -14.56 -4.97
CA SER A 280 -20.89 -15.41 -6.11
C SER A 280 -21.92 -15.41 -7.24
N GLU A 281 -23.18 -15.06 -6.97
CA GLU A 281 -24.28 -15.17 -7.94
C GLU A 281 -24.96 -13.84 -8.25
N GLU A 282 -25.46 -13.71 -9.47
CA GLU A 282 -26.14 -12.51 -9.96
C GLU A 282 -27.65 -12.57 -9.72
N ILE A 283 -28.04 -12.73 -8.46
CA ILE A 283 -29.43 -12.87 -8.01
C ILE A 283 -29.84 -11.76 -7.05
N GLY A 284 -31.13 -11.42 -6.99
CA GLY A 284 -31.63 -10.37 -6.10
C GLY A 284 -30.86 -9.05 -6.25
N ASP A 285 -30.52 -8.42 -5.11
CA ASP A 285 -29.79 -7.15 -5.07
C ASP A 285 -28.27 -7.35 -4.94
N TRP A 286 -27.71 -8.28 -5.72
CA TRP A 286 -26.31 -8.68 -5.62
C TRP A 286 -25.33 -7.53 -5.81
N LYS A 287 -25.64 -6.54 -6.67
CA LYS A 287 -24.77 -5.38 -6.89
C LYS A 287 -24.59 -4.57 -5.60
N LYS A 288 -25.69 -4.31 -4.88
CA LYS A 288 -25.66 -3.60 -3.60
C LYS A 288 -24.90 -4.39 -2.55
N VAL A 289 -25.17 -5.70 -2.43
CA VAL A 289 -24.48 -6.54 -1.43
C VAL A 289 -22.98 -6.62 -1.71
N ARG A 290 -22.56 -6.79 -2.97
CA ARG A 290 -21.14 -6.78 -3.34
C ARG A 290 -20.48 -5.43 -3.10
N TYR A 291 -21.18 -4.32 -3.38
CA TYR A 291 -20.69 -2.99 -3.06
C TYR A 291 -20.46 -2.81 -1.55
N HIS A 292 -21.46 -3.11 -0.72
CA HIS A 292 -21.34 -3.04 0.73
C HIS A 292 -20.21 -3.93 1.27
N TYR A 293 -20.04 -5.12 0.69
CA TYR A 293 -18.98 -6.05 1.07
C TYR A 293 -17.59 -5.49 0.73
N MET A 294 -17.37 -5.04 -0.51
CA MET A 294 -16.10 -4.45 -0.94
C MET A 294 -15.77 -3.17 -0.18
N GLU A 295 -16.76 -2.31 0.10
CA GLU A 295 -16.56 -1.12 0.90
C GLU A 295 -16.23 -1.46 2.37
N THR A 296 -16.77 -2.54 2.90
CA THR A 296 -16.40 -3.02 4.25
C THR A 296 -14.95 -3.48 4.26
N LEU A 297 -14.52 -4.27 3.26
CA LEU A 297 -13.12 -4.69 3.15
C LEU A 297 -12.17 -3.49 2.98
N LEU A 298 -12.53 -2.51 2.14
CA LEU A 298 -11.75 -1.30 1.95
C LEU A 298 -11.59 -0.52 3.26
N GLN A 299 -12.69 -0.32 3.98
CA GLN A 299 -12.65 0.41 5.25
C GLN A 299 -11.78 -0.30 6.28
N LEU A 300 -11.90 -1.63 6.37
CA LEU A 300 -11.04 -2.42 7.25
C LEU A 300 -9.56 -2.31 6.86
N PHE A 301 -9.25 -2.33 5.57
CA PHE A 301 -7.88 -2.20 5.10
C PHE A 301 -7.31 -0.81 5.40
N ILE A 302 -8.07 0.25 5.15
CA ILE A 302 -7.70 1.62 5.53
C ILE A 302 -7.46 1.72 7.05
N ASP A 303 -8.42 1.23 7.85
CA ASP A 303 -8.38 1.42 9.30
C ASP A 303 -7.30 0.60 9.99
N ARG A 304 -6.95 -0.58 9.43
CA ARG A 304 -6.05 -1.53 10.08
C ARG A 304 -4.68 -1.60 9.45
N TRP A 305 -4.48 -1.09 8.23
CA TRP A 305 -3.18 -0.99 7.58
C TRP A 305 -2.74 0.47 7.40
N ALA A 306 -3.53 1.25 6.68
CA ALA A 306 -3.07 2.55 6.20
C ALA A 306 -3.00 3.61 7.30
N LYS A 307 -4.02 3.70 8.16
CA LYS A 307 -4.06 4.65 9.26
C LYS A 307 -2.93 4.44 10.28
N PRO A 308 -2.67 3.22 10.79
CA PRO A 308 -1.57 3.01 11.73
C PRO A 308 -0.21 3.42 11.16
N TRP A 309 0.06 3.12 9.89
CA TRP A 309 1.29 3.53 9.22
C TRP A 309 1.39 5.04 9.01
N PHE A 310 0.31 5.67 8.56
CA PHE A 310 0.22 7.12 8.42
C PHE A 310 0.49 7.81 9.75
N GLU A 311 -0.16 7.37 10.83
CA GLU A 311 0.01 7.93 12.17
C GLU A 311 1.44 7.73 12.69
N TYR A 312 2.00 6.52 12.54
CA TYR A 312 3.37 6.22 12.96
C TYR A 312 4.40 7.15 12.32
N THR A 313 4.27 7.39 11.02
CA THR A 313 5.19 8.24 10.25
C THR A 313 4.95 9.73 10.47
N GLU A 314 3.69 10.17 10.61
CA GLU A 314 3.33 11.56 10.89
C GLU A 314 3.89 12.02 12.25
N GLU A 315 3.73 11.20 13.30
CA GLU A 315 4.28 11.47 14.64
C GLU A 315 5.81 11.63 14.65
N ARG A 316 6.48 11.00 13.69
CA ARG A 316 7.94 10.98 13.57
C ARG A 316 8.45 11.91 12.47
N ASN A 317 7.58 12.64 11.77
CA ASN A 317 7.97 13.49 10.64
C ASN A 317 8.80 12.71 9.60
N LEU A 318 8.35 11.49 9.29
CA LEU A 318 8.87 10.64 8.22
C LEU A 318 7.91 10.65 7.04
N ILE A 319 8.44 10.43 5.84
CA ILE A 319 7.60 10.22 4.66
C ILE A 319 7.28 8.74 4.55
N TRP A 320 6.00 8.38 4.64
CA TRP A 320 5.54 7.08 4.16
C TRP A 320 5.28 7.16 2.65
N THR A 321 5.90 6.25 1.91
CA THR A 321 5.75 6.06 0.47
C THR A 321 5.68 4.57 0.15
N GLY A 322 5.44 4.25 -1.11
CA GLY A 322 5.29 2.89 -1.58
C GLY A 322 4.15 2.79 -2.56
N HIS A 323 3.72 1.58 -2.86
CA HIS A 323 2.59 1.33 -3.75
C HIS A 323 1.77 0.13 -3.28
N TYR A 324 0.62 -0.04 -3.94
CA TYR A 324 -0.28 -1.16 -3.74
C TYR A 324 -0.29 -2.00 -5.04
N TRP A 325 -1.41 -2.65 -5.34
CA TRP A 325 -1.61 -3.46 -6.54
C TRP A 325 -2.40 -2.71 -7.61
N GLU A 326 -1.99 -1.49 -7.98
CA GLU A 326 -2.72 -0.74 -8.99
C GLU A 326 -2.71 -1.38 -10.37
N HIS A 327 -1.68 -2.12 -10.71
CA HIS A 327 -1.64 -2.92 -11.93
C HIS A 327 -2.52 -4.19 -11.85
N GLY A 328 -3.15 -4.48 -10.70
CA GLY A 328 -4.16 -5.54 -10.55
C GLY A 328 -5.53 -5.18 -11.14
N TRP A 329 -5.82 -3.89 -11.34
CA TRP A 329 -7.11 -3.41 -11.86
C TRP A 329 -7.50 -4.11 -13.17
N PRO A 330 -8.79 -4.44 -13.41
CA PRO A 330 -9.97 -4.14 -12.59
C PRO A 330 -10.26 -5.17 -11.50
N ASN A 331 -9.30 -6.03 -11.16
CA ASN A 331 -9.44 -6.95 -10.05
C ASN A 331 -9.41 -6.16 -8.72
N MET A 332 -10.37 -6.44 -7.85
CA MET A 332 -10.49 -5.81 -6.52
C MET A 332 -9.97 -6.72 -5.40
N ASN A 333 -9.46 -7.91 -5.73
CA ASN A 333 -9.06 -8.90 -4.73
C ASN A 333 -7.84 -8.43 -3.92
N ASP A 334 -6.86 -7.79 -4.57
CA ASP A 334 -5.63 -7.36 -3.90
C ASP A 334 -5.89 -6.15 -2.97
N GLY A 335 -6.70 -5.21 -3.45
CA GLY A 335 -7.19 -4.04 -2.72
C GLY A 335 -8.41 -3.46 -3.44
N PRO A 336 -9.51 -3.13 -2.74
CA PRO A 336 -10.74 -2.71 -3.44
C PRO A 336 -10.63 -1.37 -4.17
N ASP A 337 -9.82 -0.44 -3.66
CA ASP A 337 -9.65 0.91 -4.22
C ASP A 337 -8.27 1.49 -3.86
N ASN A 338 -7.34 1.51 -4.83
CA ASN A 338 -6.00 2.05 -4.61
C ASN A 338 -5.98 3.58 -4.43
N MET A 339 -6.92 4.32 -5.04
CA MET A 339 -6.99 5.78 -4.84
C MET A 339 -7.31 6.12 -3.40
N ALA A 340 -8.25 5.39 -2.79
CA ALA A 340 -8.56 5.55 -1.38
C ALA A 340 -7.36 5.25 -0.49
N MET A 341 -6.53 4.27 -0.87
CA MET A 341 -5.31 3.93 -0.12
C MET A 341 -4.20 4.97 -0.30
N TYR A 342 -4.04 5.59 -1.47
CA TYR A 342 -3.06 6.67 -1.70
C TYR A 342 -3.27 7.89 -0.80
N ALA A 343 -4.51 8.14 -0.36
CA ALA A 343 -4.84 9.26 0.51
C ALA A 343 -4.28 9.13 1.94
N TRP A 344 -3.60 8.02 2.25
CA TRP A 344 -3.00 7.74 3.55
C TRP A 344 -1.47 7.67 3.50
N HIS A 345 -0.83 8.06 2.41
CA HIS A 345 0.63 8.22 2.34
C HIS A 345 1.02 9.70 2.43
N GLN A 346 2.17 10.03 3.04
CA GLN A 346 2.75 11.37 2.91
C GLN A 346 3.27 11.64 1.48
N MET A 347 3.67 10.59 0.77
CA MET A 347 4.06 10.61 -0.63
C MET A 347 3.53 9.35 -1.31
N PRO A 348 2.34 9.38 -1.94
CA PRO A 348 1.80 8.18 -2.57
C PRO A 348 2.64 7.79 -3.79
N GLY A 349 2.79 6.50 -4.03
CA GLY A 349 3.51 5.97 -5.17
C GLY A 349 2.76 4.87 -5.92
N ILE A 350 3.33 4.51 -7.06
CA ILE A 350 2.88 3.44 -7.95
C ILE A 350 4.08 2.60 -8.39
N ASP A 351 3.78 1.53 -9.12
CA ASP A 351 4.77 0.64 -9.70
C ASP A 351 4.64 0.52 -11.23
N MET A 352 5.62 1.07 -11.96
CA MET A 352 5.72 1.10 -13.42
C MET A 352 6.99 0.38 -13.89
N LEU A 353 7.07 -0.93 -13.66
CA LEU A 353 8.19 -1.77 -14.10
C LEU A 353 8.17 -2.11 -15.60
N PHE A 354 9.16 -2.91 -15.95
CA PHE A 354 9.42 -3.47 -17.27
C PHE A 354 9.63 -2.40 -18.34
N ASN A 355 9.62 -2.84 -19.60
CA ASN A 355 9.93 -1.99 -20.74
C ASN A 355 9.01 -2.27 -21.95
N GLN A 356 7.94 -3.06 -21.75
CA GLN A 356 6.94 -3.32 -22.79
C GLN A 356 5.80 -2.31 -22.70
N PHE A 357 5.82 -1.33 -23.62
CA PHE A 357 4.75 -0.34 -23.73
C PHE A 357 3.43 -0.99 -24.16
N ASN A 358 2.36 -0.71 -23.42
CA ASN A 358 1.00 -1.11 -23.75
C ASN A 358 -0.02 -0.14 -23.11
N GLU A 359 -0.74 0.62 -23.93
CA GLU A 359 -1.76 1.56 -23.48
C GLU A 359 -3.19 0.97 -23.44
N ASP A 360 -3.39 -0.20 -24.05
CA ASP A 360 -4.69 -0.88 -24.10
C ASP A 360 -4.93 -1.75 -22.85
N SER A 361 -3.86 -2.21 -22.21
CA SER A 361 -3.96 -3.04 -21.00
C SER A 361 -3.96 -2.18 -19.74
N PRO A 362 -4.97 -2.33 -18.87
CA PRO A 362 -4.99 -1.59 -17.61
C PRO A 362 -4.08 -2.19 -16.53
N GLN A 363 -3.41 -3.30 -16.86
CA GLN A 363 -2.42 -4.01 -16.05
C GLN A 363 -1.00 -3.79 -16.58
N ALA A 364 -0.84 -3.00 -17.64
CA ALA A 364 0.49 -2.66 -18.13
C ALA A 364 1.26 -1.92 -17.03
N GLN A 365 2.55 -2.23 -16.92
CA GLN A 365 3.48 -1.50 -16.05
C GLN A 365 4.32 -0.48 -16.85
N PHE A 366 4.13 -0.41 -18.17
CA PHE A 366 4.49 0.74 -18.99
C PHE A 366 3.37 1.05 -19.99
N GLY A 367 2.78 2.25 -19.94
CA GLY A 367 1.67 2.67 -20.81
C GLY A 367 0.31 2.76 -20.11
N ASN A 368 0.23 2.36 -18.84
CA ASN A 368 -0.98 2.45 -18.02
C ASN A 368 -1.24 3.88 -17.51
N VAL A 369 -1.82 4.70 -18.38
CA VAL A 369 -2.13 6.11 -18.08
C VAL A 369 -3.02 6.27 -16.85
N ARG A 370 -3.92 5.31 -16.62
CA ARG A 370 -4.83 5.31 -15.47
C ARG A 370 -4.05 5.35 -14.16
N SER A 371 -3.10 4.41 -13.97
CA SER A 371 -2.30 4.32 -12.73
C SER A 371 -1.63 5.66 -12.37
N VAL A 372 -0.92 6.26 -13.33
CA VAL A 372 -0.23 7.54 -13.13
C VAL A 372 -1.21 8.69 -12.84
N LYS A 373 -2.36 8.72 -13.54
CA LYS A 373 -3.37 9.77 -13.32
C LYS A 373 -4.12 9.62 -12.01
N GLU A 374 -4.35 8.40 -11.54
CA GLU A 374 -4.99 8.14 -10.25
C GLU A 374 -4.14 8.65 -9.09
N VAL A 375 -2.86 8.25 -9.02
CA VAL A 375 -1.95 8.70 -7.96
C VAL A 375 -1.76 10.22 -7.98
N ARG A 376 -1.60 10.81 -9.18
CA ARG A 376 -1.50 12.27 -9.31
C ARG A 376 -2.78 12.98 -8.91
N SER A 377 -3.95 12.41 -9.20
CA SER A 377 -5.24 13.00 -8.82
C SER A 377 -5.39 13.02 -7.30
N VAL A 378 -5.04 11.93 -6.62
CA VAL A 378 -5.07 11.89 -5.15
C VAL A 378 -4.08 12.87 -4.56
N ALA A 379 -2.84 12.90 -5.05
CA ALA A 379 -1.84 13.87 -4.61
C ALA A 379 -2.35 15.32 -4.71
N ASN A 380 -2.99 15.68 -5.82
CA ASN A 380 -3.58 17.01 -5.98
C ASN A 380 -4.74 17.29 -5.01
N GLN A 381 -5.62 16.31 -4.78
CA GLN A 381 -6.78 16.47 -3.90
C GLN A 381 -6.36 16.62 -2.43
N MET A 382 -5.32 15.88 -2.02
CA MET A 382 -4.80 15.88 -0.66
C MET A 382 -3.77 16.99 -0.41
N GLY A 383 -3.32 17.69 -1.46
CA GLY A 383 -2.28 18.73 -1.35
C GLY A 383 -0.86 18.16 -1.19
N TYR A 384 -0.64 16.90 -1.55
CA TYR A 384 0.68 16.28 -1.55
C TYR A 384 1.56 16.88 -2.65
N LYS A 385 2.81 17.15 -2.29
CA LYS A 385 3.77 17.84 -3.18
C LYS A 385 4.47 16.90 -4.15
N ARG A 386 4.54 15.61 -3.81
CA ARG A 386 5.33 14.62 -4.52
C ARG A 386 4.57 13.31 -4.65
N THR A 387 4.93 12.61 -5.69
CA THR A 387 4.56 11.25 -6.01
C THR A 387 5.82 10.46 -6.25
N LEU A 388 5.74 9.14 -6.14
CA LEU A 388 6.84 8.23 -6.43
C LEU A 388 6.40 7.20 -7.47
N SER A 389 7.33 6.72 -8.28
CA SER A 389 7.15 5.46 -9.00
C SER A 389 8.35 4.57 -8.72
N GLU A 390 8.09 3.30 -8.38
CA GLU A 390 9.06 2.26 -8.65
C GLU A 390 9.08 2.04 -10.17
N THR A 391 10.26 2.01 -10.78
CA THR A 391 10.39 2.06 -12.24
C THR A 391 11.57 1.22 -12.71
N TYR A 392 11.45 0.64 -13.91
CA TYR A 392 12.48 -0.11 -14.65
C TYR A 392 12.77 -1.54 -14.20
N GLY A 393 12.21 -2.00 -13.07
CA GLY A 393 12.39 -3.39 -12.61
C GLY A 393 12.07 -4.41 -13.71
N GLY A 394 12.87 -5.46 -13.85
CA GLY A 394 12.65 -6.47 -14.88
C GLY A 394 12.72 -5.98 -16.34
N GLY A 395 13.24 -4.78 -16.62
CA GLY A 395 13.33 -4.21 -17.98
C GLY A 395 14.24 -4.95 -18.98
N GLY A 396 14.98 -5.96 -18.52
CA GLY A 396 15.89 -6.78 -19.33
C GLY A 396 17.33 -6.27 -19.36
N TRP A 397 18.27 -7.13 -19.78
CA TRP A 397 19.70 -6.80 -19.88
C TRP A 397 20.04 -5.95 -21.12
N ASP A 398 19.14 -5.89 -22.09
CA ASP A 398 19.24 -5.12 -23.32
C ASP A 398 18.65 -3.71 -23.22
N VAL A 399 18.17 -3.30 -22.03
CA VAL A 399 17.62 -1.96 -21.80
C VAL A 399 18.67 -0.88 -22.06
N THR A 400 18.29 0.13 -22.82
CA THR A 400 19.17 1.27 -23.13
C THR A 400 18.73 2.53 -22.37
N PHE A 401 19.61 3.53 -22.24
CA PHE A 401 19.20 4.84 -21.70
C PHE A 401 18.05 5.49 -22.50
N LYS A 402 17.92 5.19 -23.79
CA LYS A 402 16.78 5.66 -24.60
C LYS A 402 15.47 5.03 -24.10
N ASP A 403 15.52 3.76 -23.72
CA ASP A 403 14.37 3.03 -23.18
C ASP A 403 13.99 3.53 -21.78
N LEU A 404 14.99 3.77 -20.93
CA LEU A 404 14.75 4.38 -19.62
C LEU A 404 14.16 5.79 -19.77
N LYS A 405 14.72 6.61 -20.67
CA LYS A 405 14.25 7.98 -20.91
C LYS A 405 12.78 8.00 -21.38
N ARG A 406 12.36 7.13 -22.30
CA ARG A 406 10.98 7.13 -22.79
C ARG A 406 9.96 6.79 -21.69
N LEU A 407 10.30 5.87 -20.78
CA LEU A 407 9.42 5.47 -19.69
C LEU A 407 9.35 6.57 -18.63
N GLY A 408 10.51 7.08 -18.20
CA GLY A 408 10.57 8.21 -17.27
C GLY A 408 9.88 9.47 -17.79
N ASP A 409 10.15 9.89 -19.04
CA ASP A 409 9.46 11.05 -19.65
C ASP A 409 7.93 10.86 -19.68
N TRP A 410 7.47 9.63 -19.94
CA TRP A 410 6.04 9.29 -19.98
C TRP A 410 5.40 9.40 -18.60
N GLU A 411 6.07 8.95 -17.55
CA GLU A 411 5.60 9.12 -16.17
C GLU A 411 5.60 10.61 -15.75
N TYR A 412 6.69 11.33 -16.00
CA TYR A 412 6.84 12.74 -15.61
C TYR A 412 5.78 13.64 -16.25
N VAL A 413 5.48 13.45 -17.55
CA VAL A 413 4.46 14.27 -18.22
C VAL A 413 3.05 13.97 -17.71
N LEU A 414 2.81 12.76 -17.21
CA LEU A 414 1.52 12.37 -16.66
C LEU A 414 1.36 12.77 -15.19
N GLY A 415 2.46 12.92 -14.46
CA GLY A 415 2.50 13.62 -13.17
C GLY A 415 3.13 12.83 -12.03
N ILE A 416 4.06 11.92 -12.30
CA ILE A 416 4.99 11.42 -11.27
C ILE A 416 5.94 12.51 -10.82
#